data_AF-A0AAF0HWH9-F1
#
_entry.id   AF-A0AAF0HWH9-F1
#
_cell.length_a   1.000
_cell.length_b   1.000
_cell.length_c   1.000
_cell.angle_alpha   90.00
_cell.angle_beta   90.00
_cell.angle_gamma   90.00
#
_symmetry.space_group_name_H-M   'P 1'
#
loop_
_entity.id
_entity.type
_entity.pdbx_description
1 polymer ?
#
loop_
_entity_poly.entity_id
_entity_poly.type
_entity_poly.pdbx_seq_one_letter_code
_entity_poly.pdbx_strand_id
1 'polypeptide(L)'
;MKMTTIPMAAAVLTCTIAACDGPKEKAGAARDEAAANASGVPYEGDGPAERAGRAADRVDRAAAKARDSKADALEDQGDAIEAQADAEADKLEQQAKSIRDAAKAKARELDQQAEGLKAPS
;
A
#
# COMPACT_ATOMS: atom_id res chain seq x y z
N MET A 1 -21.39 -43.59 22.66
CA MET A 1 -20.72 -42.43 22.02
C MET A 1 -20.70 -42.70 20.52
N LYS A 2 -21.51 -41.98 19.73
CA LYS A 2 -21.56 -42.11 18.27
C LYS A 2 -20.83 -40.91 17.68
N MET A 3 -19.64 -41.13 17.13
CA MET A 3 -18.89 -40.15 16.35
C MET A 3 -19.61 -39.99 15.00
N THR A 4 -20.38 -38.93 14.88
CA THR A 4 -20.87 -38.42 13.60
C THR A 4 -19.74 -37.62 12.93
N THR A 5 -19.17 -38.21 11.90
CA THR A 5 -18.27 -37.58 10.93
C THR A 5 -19.02 -36.50 10.16
N ILE A 6 -18.59 -35.25 10.32
CA ILE A 6 -19.08 -34.09 9.54
C ILE A 6 -18.33 -34.11 8.21
N PRO A 7 -18.99 -34.24 7.04
CA PRO A 7 -18.31 -34.06 5.77
C PRO A 7 -18.01 -32.57 5.60
N MET A 8 -16.71 -32.27 5.46
CA MET A 8 -16.23 -30.98 4.95
C MET A 8 -16.89 -30.72 3.59
N ALA A 9 -17.94 -29.90 3.58
CA ALA A 9 -18.42 -29.25 2.38
C ALA A 9 -17.34 -28.25 1.97
N ALA A 10 -16.46 -28.69 1.07
CA ALA A 10 -15.61 -27.80 0.30
C ALA A 10 -16.53 -26.87 -0.51
N ALA A 11 -16.80 -25.69 0.06
CA ALA A 11 -17.34 -24.57 -0.68
C ALA A 11 -16.26 -24.13 -1.68
N VAL A 12 -16.25 -24.79 -2.83
CA VAL A 12 -15.61 -24.29 -4.04
C VAL A 12 -16.39 -23.03 -4.39
N LEU A 13 -15.93 -21.90 -3.85
CA LEU A 13 -16.34 -20.58 -4.28
C LEU A 13 -15.84 -20.44 -5.71
N THR A 14 -16.67 -20.87 -6.66
CA THR A 14 -16.49 -20.61 -8.08
C THR A 14 -16.50 -19.10 -8.23
N CYS A 15 -15.31 -18.50 -8.30
CA CYS A 15 -15.11 -17.17 -8.85
C CYS A 15 -15.68 -17.21 -10.27
N THR A 16 -16.94 -16.83 -10.42
CA THR A 16 -17.51 -16.44 -11.71
C THR A 16 -16.80 -15.17 -12.13
N ILE A 17 -15.65 -15.35 -12.78
CA ILE A 17 -15.03 -14.43 -13.71
C ILE A 17 -16.01 -14.22 -14.88
N ALA A 18 -17.17 -13.62 -14.59
CA ALA A 18 -17.79 -12.73 -15.55
C ALA A 18 -16.75 -11.62 -15.74
N ALA A 19 -16.12 -11.65 -16.90
CA ALA A 19 -15.04 -10.77 -17.25
C ALA A 19 -15.43 -9.31 -16.97
N CYS A 20 -14.56 -8.58 -16.25
CA CYS A 20 -14.55 -7.14 -16.32
C CYS A 20 -14.05 -6.76 -17.72
N ASP A 21 -14.91 -6.85 -18.73
CA ASP A 21 -14.55 -6.48 -20.10
C ASP A 21 -14.01 -5.05 -20.07
N GLY A 22 -12.80 -4.87 -20.60
CA GLY A 22 -12.16 -3.57 -20.62
C GLY A 22 -12.84 -2.63 -21.64
N PRO A 23 -12.64 -1.31 -21.53
CA PRO A 23 -13.30 -0.36 -22.42
C PRO A 23 -13.01 -0.61 -23.90
N LYS A 24 -11.78 -1.04 -24.25
CA LYS A 24 -11.40 -1.30 -25.65
C LYS A 24 -11.96 -2.63 -26.13
N GLU A 25 -12.03 -3.64 -25.29
CA GLU A 25 -12.70 -4.90 -25.55
C GLU A 25 -14.18 -4.67 -25.87
N LYS A 26 -14.91 -3.92 -25.03
CA LYS A 26 -16.32 -3.58 -25.25
C LYS A 26 -16.52 -2.81 -26.56
N ALA A 27 -15.64 -1.85 -26.85
CA ALA A 27 -15.67 -1.12 -28.11
C ALA A 27 -15.38 -2.02 -29.31
N GLY A 28 -14.55 -3.05 -29.15
CA GLY A 28 -14.30 -4.08 -30.15
C GLY A 28 -15.51 -4.98 -30.38
N ALA A 29 -16.11 -5.49 -29.31
CA ALA A 29 -17.33 -6.31 -29.36
C ALA A 29 -18.46 -5.59 -30.10
N ALA A 30 -18.71 -4.30 -29.79
CA ALA A 30 -19.73 -3.50 -30.47
C ALA A 30 -19.47 -3.36 -31.98
N ARG A 31 -18.21 -3.32 -32.42
CA ARG A 31 -17.85 -3.26 -33.85
C ARG A 31 -18.07 -4.61 -34.53
N ASP A 32 -17.68 -5.70 -33.87
CA ASP A 32 -17.86 -7.05 -34.39
C ASP A 32 -19.35 -7.41 -34.48
N GLU A 33 -20.15 -7.04 -33.48
CA GLU A 33 -21.61 -7.19 -33.49
C GLU A 33 -22.25 -6.41 -34.64
N ALA A 34 -21.85 -5.15 -34.85
CA ALA A 34 -22.36 -4.34 -35.96
C ALA A 34 -22.01 -4.96 -37.33
N ALA A 35 -20.81 -5.53 -37.48
CA ALA A 35 -20.39 -6.19 -38.72
C ALA A 35 -21.14 -7.51 -38.97
N ALA A 36 -21.39 -8.30 -37.92
CA ALA A 36 -22.18 -9.53 -37.99
C ALA A 36 -23.63 -9.23 -38.39
N ASN A 37 -24.24 -8.23 -37.74
CA ASN A 37 -25.58 -7.75 -38.07
C ASN A 37 -25.69 -7.27 -39.52
N ALA A 38 -24.70 -6.51 -40.01
CA ALA A 38 -24.67 -6.06 -41.40
C ALA A 38 -24.51 -7.21 -42.40
N SER A 39 -23.89 -8.32 -41.98
CA SER A 39 -23.68 -9.52 -42.80
C SER A 39 -24.81 -10.55 -42.67
N GLY A 40 -25.83 -10.29 -41.84
CA GLY A 40 -26.95 -11.20 -41.59
C GLY A 40 -26.55 -12.49 -40.87
N VAL A 41 -25.39 -12.51 -40.20
CA VAL A 41 -24.91 -13.66 -39.43
C VAL A 41 -25.03 -13.36 -37.93
N PRO A 42 -25.31 -14.36 -37.09
CA PRO A 42 -25.30 -14.16 -35.65
C PRO A 42 -23.89 -13.81 -35.16
N TYR A 43 -23.81 -12.88 -34.22
CA TYR A 43 -22.59 -12.61 -33.47
C TYR A 43 -22.52 -13.53 -32.25
N GLU A 44 -21.44 -14.29 -32.12
CA GLU A 44 -21.25 -15.26 -31.02
C GLU A 44 -20.23 -14.79 -29.97
N GLY A 45 -19.75 -13.55 -30.06
CA GLY A 45 -18.65 -13.06 -29.21
C GLY A 45 -17.27 -13.42 -29.75
N ASP A 46 -16.24 -12.97 -29.03
CA ASP A 46 -14.82 -13.12 -29.36
C ASP A 46 -14.51 -12.75 -30.81
N GLY A 47 -15.01 -11.62 -31.28
CA GLY A 47 -14.69 -11.16 -32.63
C GLY A 47 -13.25 -10.63 -32.76
N PRO A 48 -12.74 -10.41 -33.98
CA PRO A 48 -11.39 -9.89 -34.19
C PRO A 48 -11.14 -8.54 -33.52
N ALA A 49 -12.11 -7.62 -33.56
CA ALA A 49 -11.95 -6.31 -32.94
C ALA A 49 -12.02 -6.40 -31.41
N GLU A 50 -12.90 -7.24 -30.87
CA GLU A 50 -13.00 -7.55 -29.44
C GLU A 50 -11.68 -8.13 -28.90
N ARG A 51 -11.09 -9.13 -29.58
CA ARG A 51 -9.79 -9.70 -29.20
C ARG A 51 -8.67 -8.66 -29.21
N ALA A 52 -8.64 -7.79 -30.22
CA ALA A 52 -7.68 -6.70 -30.29
C ALA A 52 -7.87 -5.72 -29.13
N GLY A 53 -9.11 -5.38 -28.81
CA GLY A 53 -9.48 -4.55 -27.66
C GLY A 53 -9.04 -5.16 -26.32
N ARG A 54 -9.37 -6.44 -26.10
CA ARG A 54 -8.96 -7.23 -24.93
C ARG A 54 -7.44 -7.26 -24.76
N ALA A 55 -6.69 -7.41 -25.84
CA ALA A 55 -5.23 -7.36 -25.82
C ALA A 55 -4.71 -5.97 -25.43
N ALA A 56 -5.29 -4.91 -25.99
CA ALA A 56 -4.93 -3.53 -25.64
C ALA A 56 -5.26 -3.21 -24.17
N ASP A 57 -6.40 -3.66 -23.66
CA ASP A 57 -6.78 -3.47 -22.25
C ASP A 57 -5.83 -4.22 -21.29
N ARG A 58 -5.34 -5.41 -21.69
CA ARG A 58 -4.30 -6.12 -20.92
C ARG A 58 -3.00 -5.32 -20.83
N VAL A 59 -2.59 -4.70 -21.93
CA VAL A 59 -1.39 -3.84 -21.96
C VAL A 59 -1.57 -2.63 -21.06
N ASP A 60 -2.72 -1.95 -21.14
CA ASP A 60 -3.01 -0.80 -20.28
C ASP A 60 -3.00 -1.17 -18.80
N ARG A 61 -3.61 -2.29 -18.42
CA ARG A 61 -3.58 -2.79 -17.03
C ARG A 61 -2.17 -3.12 -16.56
N ALA A 62 -1.36 -3.73 -17.42
CA ALA A 62 0.04 -4.02 -17.08
C ALA A 62 0.84 -2.73 -16.89
N ALA A 63 0.63 -1.72 -17.74
CA ALA A 63 1.26 -0.41 -17.62
C ALA A 63 0.81 0.33 -16.35
N ALA A 64 -0.48 0.28 -16.01
CA ALA A 64 -1.00 0.86 -14.77
C ALA A 64 -0.37 0.19 -13.55
N LYS A 65 -0.39 -1.14 -13.50
CA LYS A 65 0.24 -1.90 -12.40
C LYS A 65 1.73 -1.59 -12.24
N ALA A 66 2.46 -1.42 -13.33
CA ALA A 66 3.88 -1.03 -13.27
C ALA A 66 4.08 0.38 -12.71
N ARG A 67 3.16 1.32 -12.98
CA ARG A 67 3.19 2.67 -12.40
C ARG A 67 2.85 2.62 -10.91
N ASP A 68 1.84 1.86 -10.52
CA ASP A 68 1.44 1.69 -9.12
C ASP A 68 2.59 1.10 -8.31
N SER A 69 3.22 0.02 -8.79
CA SER A 69 4.40 -0.56 -8.11
C SER A 69 5.59 0.40 -8.03
N LYS A 70 5.73 1.34 -8.98
CA LYS A 70 6.75 2.39 -8.90
C LYS A 70 6.37 3.46 -7.86
N ALA A 71 5.09 3.77 -7.73
CA ALA A 71 4.59 4.70 -6.72
C ALA A 71 4.80 4.12 -5.31
N ASP A 72 4.42 2.86 -5.09
CA ASP A 72 4.62 2.15 -3.82
C ASP A 72 6.11 2.17 -3.41
N ALA A 73 7.01 1.89 -4.37
CA ALA A 73 8.45 1.92 -4.10
C ALA A 73 9.01 3.31 -3.77
N LEU A 74 8.33 4.39 -4.19
CA LEU A 74 8.68 5.77 -3.81
C LEU A 74 8.11 6.13 -2.44
N GLU A 75 6.91 5.65 -2.12
CA GLU A 75 6.29 5.77 -0.78
C GLU A 75 7.17 5.08 0.27
N ASP A 76 7.55 3.82 0.03
CA ASP A 76 8.47 3.07 0.91
C ASP A 76 9.81 3.79 1.15
N GLN A 77 10.35 4.45 0.11
CA GLN A 77 11.56 5.26 0.23
C GLN A 77 11.35 6.51 1.08
N GLY A 78 10.19 7.16 0.94
CA GLY A 78 9.79 8.30 1.75
C GLY A 78 9.68 7.92 3.23
N ASP A 79 8.93 6.85 3.52
CA ASP A 79 8.73 6.34 4.88
C ASP A 79 10.06 5.95 5.55
N ALA A 80 10.98 5.35 4.80
CA ALA A 80 12.30 5.01 5.32
C ALA A 80 13.12 6.26 5.68
N ILE A 81 13.04 7.33 4.88
CA ILE A 81 13.71 8.61 5.14
C ILE A 81 13.08 9.28 6.37
N GLU A 82 11.75 9.31 6.46
CA GLU A 82 11.02 9.87 7.61
C GLU A 82 11.41 9.14 8.90
N ALA A 83 11.35 7.80 8.91
CA ALA A 83 11.72 6.99 10.07
C ALA A 83 13.19 7.19 10.48
N GLN A 84 14.10 7.36 9.52
CA GLN A 84 15.50 7.68 9.83
C GLN A 84 15.62 9.08 10.47
N ALA A 85 14.94 10.08 9.91
CA ALA A 85 14.96 11.44 10.42
C ALA A 85 14.40 11.53 11.86
N ASP A 86 13.31 10.82 12.13
CA ASP A 86 12.72 10.74 13.46
C ASP A 86 13.65 10.07 14.46
N ALA A 87 14.30 8.97 14.07
CA ALA A 87 15.29 8.31 14.93
C ALA A 87 16.50 9.21 15.24
N GLU A 88 16.95 10.01 14.27
CA GLU A 88 18.00 11.01 14.48
C GLU A 88 17.53 12.15 15.40
N ALA A 89 16.29 12.62 15.24
CA ALA A 89 15.69 13.63 16.09
C ALA A 89 15.57 13.17 17.54
N ASP A 90 15.07 11.95 17.77
CA ASP A 90 14.98 11.32 19.10
C ASP A 90 16.34 11.25 19.78
N LYS A 91 17.38 10.88 19.03
CA LYS A 91 18.75 10.83 19.55
C LYS A 91 19.23 12.23 19.99
N LEU A 92 18.97 13.25 19.19
CA LEU A 92 19.32 14.64 19.53
C LEU A 92 18.53 15.13 20.76
N GLU A 93 17.26 14.77 20.87
CA GLU A 93 16.44 15.10 22.04
C GLU A 93 16.99 14.44 23.31
N GLN A 94 17.35 13.16 23.24
CA GLN A 94 17.96 12.44 24.36
C GLN A 94 19.30 13.07 24.78
N GLN A 95 20.14 13.46 23.82
CA GLN A 95 21.39 14.17 24.10
C GLN A 95 21.13 15.52 24.79
N ALA A 96 20.20 16.31 24.26
CA ALA A 96 19.82 17.59 24.85
C ALA A 96 19.27 17.42 26.27
N LYS A 97 18.45 16.38 26.51
CA LYS A 97 17.94 16.04 27.84
C LYS A 97 19.07 15.72 28.80
N SER A 98 20.01 14.86 28.40
CA SER A 98 21.19 14.49 29.20
C SER A 98 22.01 15.72 29.61
N ILE A 99 22.28 16.63 28.67
CA ILE A 99 23.01 17.88 28.95
C ILE A 99 22.25 18.74 29.96
N ARG A 100 20.94 18.92 29.78
CA ARG A 100 20.10 19.69 30.72
C ARG A 100 20.09 19.08 32.11
N ASP A 101 20.02 17.75 32.21
CA ASP A 101 19.98 17.05 33.49
C ASP A 101 21.33 17.12 34.21
N ALA A 102 22.44 16.98 33.49
CA ALA A 102 23.79 17.19 34.03
C ALA A 102 23.99 18.64 34.54
N ALA A 103 23.54 19.64 33.77
CA ALA A 103 23.62 21.04 34.17
C ALA A 103 22.78 21.32 35.43
N LYS A 104 21.56 20.77 35.50
CA LYS A 104 20.70 20.87 36.70
C LYS A 104 21.33 20.22 37.92
N ALA A 105 21.95 19.06 37.76
CA ALA A 105 22.65 18.38 38.85
C ALA A 105 23.81 19.24 39.37
N LYS A 106 24.61 19.81 38.47
CA LYS A 106 25.72 20.69 38.87
C LYS A 106 25.25 21.96 39.57
N ALA A 107 24.17 22.58 39.06
CA ALA A 107 23.58 23.75 39.69
C ALA A 107 23.13 23.44 41.12
N ARG A 108 22.43 22.32 41.35
CA ARG A 108 22.01 21.89 42.69
C ARG A 108 23.19 21.65 43.64
N GLU A 109 24.26 21.05 43.15
CA GLU A 109 25.49 20.84 43.93
C GLU A 109 26.09 22.18 44.38
N LEU A 110 26.16 23.16 43.47
CA LEU A 110 26.66 24.50 43.78
C LEU A 110 25.74 25.25 44.75
N ASP A 111 24.42 25.12 44.61
CA ASP A 111 23.45 25.71 45.54
C ASP A 111 23.63 25.15 46.96
N GLN A 112 23.80 23.83 47.10
CA GLN A 112 24.06 23.18 48.40
C GLN A 112 25.36 23.65 49.04
N GLN A 113 26.43 23.79 48.24
CA GLN A 113 27.70 24.35 48.73
C GLN A 113 27.52 25.79 49.22
N ALA A 114 26.78 26.61 48.47
CA ALA A 114 26.50 27.99 48.83
C ALA A 114 25.65 28.10 50.11
N GLU A 115 24.68 27.20 50.32
CA GLU A 115 23.88 27.13 51.54
C GLU A 115 24.74 26.72 52.76
N GLY A 116 25.61 25.73 52.61
CA GLY A 116 26.53 25.31 53.67
C GLY A 116 27.47 26.42 54.15
N LEU A 117 27.87 27.32 53.25
CA LEU A 117 28.66 28.51 53.61
C LEU A 117 27.86 29.61 54.33
N LYS A 118 26.54 29.62 54.18
CA LYS A 118 25.65 30.63 54.79
C LYS A 118 25.11 30.20 56.15
N ALA A 119 25.19 28.92 56.49
CA ALA A 119 24.73 28.41 57.78
C ALA A 119 25.65 28.94 58.91
N PRO A 120 25.09 29.51 60.00
CA PRO A 120 25.88 29.96 61.14
C PRO A 120 26.52 28.75 61.86
N SER A 121 27.80 28.88 62.20
CA SER A 121 28.62 27.90 62.93
C SER A 121 28.18 27.69 64.38
#